data_AF-H0GSK9-F1
#
_entry.id   AF-H0GSK9-F1
#
_cell.length_a   1.000
_cell.length_b   1.000
_cell.length_c   1.000
_cell.angle_alpha   90.00
_cell.angle_beta   90.00
_cell.angle_gamma   90.00
#
_symmetry.space_group_name_H-M   'P 1'
#
loop_
_entity.id
_entity.type
_entity.pdbx_description
1 polymer ?
#
loop_
_entity_poly.entity_id
_entity_poly.type
_entity_poly.pdbx_seq_one_letter_code
_entity_poly.pdbx_strand_id
1 'polypeptide(L)'
;MAGSCMAAFTGSLYGINKGGLGNNCDRSYNDSCHDVFRSRSAAFATMTWCALILAWEVVDMRRSFFRMHPDTDSPVAEFFKSIWGNKFLFWSIIFGFVSAFPVVYIPVINDKVFLHKPIGAEWGLAIAFTVAFWIGAELYKCGKRCYFKTQRAHNPESDLERNNKRDPFEAYSTCTTIQTEVNIGIKQ
;
A
#
# COMPACT_ATOMS: atom_id res chain seq x y z
N MET A 1 8.34 -2.31 -3.24
CA MET A 1 8.77 -1.04 -2.62
C MET A 1 10.28 -1.00 -2.41
N ALA A 2 10.88 -1.85 -1.58
CA ALA A 2 12.34 -1.83 -1.38
C ALA A 2 13.13 -1.92 -2.70
N GLY A 3 12.74 -2.84 -3.59
CA GLY A 3 13.37 -2.96 -4.92
C GLY A 3 13.23 -1.73 -5.81
N SER A 4 12.08 -1.04 -5.81
CA SER A 4 11.89 0.18 -6.61
C SER A 4 12.70 1.35 -6.05
N CYS A 5 12.85 1.44 -4.72
CA CYS A 5 13.68 2.47 -4.09
C CYS A 5 15.17 2.24 -4.37
N MET A 6 15.64 1.00 -4.25
CA MET A 6 17.03 0.64 -4.59
C MET A 6 17.34 0.87 -6.07
N ALA A 7 16.41 0.51 -6.96
CA ALA A 7 16.57 0.73 -8.39
C ALA A 7 16.54 2.22 -8.77
N ALA A 8 15.71 3.04 -8.10
CA ALA A 8 15.73 4.49 -8.26
C ALA A 8 17.05 5.10 -7.78
N PHE A 9 17.59 4.63 -6.66
CA PHE A 9 18.89 5.08 -6.16
C PHE A 9 20.02 4.74 -7.13
N THR A 10 20.16 3.47 -7.51
CA THR A 10 21.26 3.03 -8.40
C THR A 10 21.10 3.57 -9.81
N GLY A 11 19.88 3.63 -10.34
CA GLY A 11 19.58 4.22 -11.64
C GLY A 11 19.88 5.72 -11.68
N SER A 12 19.59 6.46 -10.60
CA SER A 12 19.98 7.86 -10.48
C SER A 12 21.50 8.01 -10.41
N LEU A 13 22.16 7.21 -9.58
CA LEU A 13 23.59 7.36 -9.28
C LEU A 13 24.47 7.02 -10.49
N TYR A 14 24.17 5.93 -11.20
CA TYR A 14 24.99 5.45 -12.31
C TYR A 14 24.44 5.80 -13.69
N GLY A 15 23.12 6.03 -13.81
CA GLY A 15 22.49 6.31 -15.10
C GLY A 15 22.46 7.80 -15.42
N ILE A 16 21.98 8.62 -14.48
CA ILE A 16 21.83 10.07 -14.67
C ILE A 16 23.09 10.81 -14.21
N ASN A 17 23.62 10.42 -13.06
CA ASN A 17 24.83 11.00 -12.49
C ASN A 17 26.07 10.21 -12.91
N LYS A 18 27.27 10.76 -12.68
CA LYS A 18 28.54 10.20 -13.18
C LYS A 18 29.10 9.07 -12.31
N GLY A 19 28.31 8.52 -11.39
CA GLY A 19 28.74 7.45 -10.48
C GLY A 19 29.74 7.89 -9.40
N GLY A 20 29.83 9.19 -9.10
CA GLY A 20 30.72 9.72 -8.06
C GLY A 20 30.20 9.43 -6.65
N LEU A 21 30.75 8.43 -5.97
CA LEU A 21 30.36 8.06 -4.59
C LEU A 21 30.88 9.03 -3.52
N GLY A 22 31.93 9.81 -3.82
CA GLY A 22 32.55 10.74 -2.88
C GLY A 22 33.19 10.06 -1.66
N ASN A 23 33.62 10.87 -0.69
CA ASN A 23 34.23 10.41 0.56
C ASN A 23 33.44 10.97 1.76
N ASN A 24 33.08 10.10 2.72
CA ASN A 24 32.38 10.46 3.97
C ASN A 24 31.03 11.17 3.80
N CYS A 25 30.22 10.74 2.82
CA CYS A 25 28.93 11.36 2.47
C CYS A 25 27.77 11.07 3.45
N ASP A 26 28.02 10.41 4.58
CA ASP A 26 26.98 10.01 5.54
C ASP A 26 26.74 11.06 6.64
N ARG A 27 27.72 11.92 6.92
CA ARG A 27 27.65 12.89 8.04
C ARG A 27 27.46 14.34 7.62
N SER A 28 28.08 14.76 6.52
CA SER A 28 28.03 16.15 6.05
C SER A 28 28.02 16.18 4.53
N TYR A 29 27.38 17.21 4.00
CA TYR A 29 27.49 17.55 2.59
C TYR A 29 28.93 17.99 2.27
N ASN A 30 29.44 17.50 1.16
CA ASN A 30 30.68 17.92 0.49
C ASN A 30 30.42 17.91 -1.02
N ASP A 31 31.16 18.68 -1.80
CA ASP A 31 30.93 18.78 -3.25
C ASP A 31 31.15 17.45 -3.98
N SER A 32 32.05 16.60 -3.46
CA SER A 32 32.23 15.23 -3.97
C SER A 32 31.03 14.30 -3.73
N CYS A 33 30.10 14.66 -2.83
CA CYS A 33 28.92 13.86 -2.46
C CYS A 33 27.64 14.28 -3.19
N HIS A 34 27.73 15.26 -4.08
CA HIS A 34 26.59 15.86 -4.76
C HIS A 34 25.69 14.81 -5.45
N ASP A 35 26.29 13.86 -6.17
CA ASP A 35 25.58 12.82 -6.92
C ASP A 35 24.86 11.83 -5.99
N VAL A 36 25.46 11.50 -4.85
CA VAL A 36 24.86 10.64 -3.82
C VAL A 36 23.66 11.32 -3.17
N PHE A 37 23.77 12.61 -2.83
CA PHE A 37 22.66 13.36 -2.21
C PHE A 37 21.48 13.52 -3.17
N ARG A 38 21.73 13.73 -4.47
CA ARG A 38 20.66 13.72 -5.50
C ARG A 38 20.00 12.34 -5.62
N SER A 39 20.80 11.28 -5.59
CA SER A 39 20.29 9.90 -5.66
C SER A 39 19.48 9.49 -4.41
N ARG A 40 19.87 9.97 -3.22
CA ARG A 40 19.07 9.82 -1.99
C ARG A 40 17.71 10.52 -2.12
N SER A 41 17.70 11.71 -2.70
CA SER A 41 16.47 12.48 -2.94
C SER A 41 15.53 11.77 -3.91
N ALA A 42 16.07 11.15 -4.97
CA ALA A 42 15.30 10.33 -5.90
C ALA A 42 14.70 9.08 -5.22
N ALA A 43 15.47 8.42 -4.35
CA ALA A 43 14.99 7.28 -3.57
C ALA A 43 13.90 7.69 -2.57
N PHE A 44 14.06 8.83 -1.89
CA PHE A 44 13.05 9.40 -1.00
C PHE A 44 11.74 9.72 -1.72
N ALA A 45 11.81 10.36 -2.88
CA ALA A 45 10.64 10.67 -3.71
C ALA A 45 9.92 9.37 -4.14
N THR A 46 10.68 8.40 -4.64
CA THR A 46 10.15 7.08 -5.03
C THR A 46 9.49 6.37 -3.87
N MET A 47 10.14 6.35 -2.70
CA MET A 47 9.62 5.72 -1.49
C MET A 47 8.30 6.36 -1.04
N THR A 48 8.28 7.69 -0.97
CA THR A 48 7.11 8.46 -0.53
C THR A 48 5.93 8.21 -1.45
N TRP A 49 6.13 8.31 -2.77
CA TRP A 49 5.08 8.08 -3.74
C TRP A 49 4.62 6.62 -3.81
N CYS A 50 5.53 5.66 -3.70
CA CYS A 50 5.15 4.25 -3.59
C CYS A 50 4.29 4.00 -2.34
N ALA A 51 4.62 4.60 -1.19
CA ALA A 51 3.84 4.46 0.03
C ALA A 51 2.43 5.06 -0.12
N LEU A 52 2.32 6.22 -0.78
CA LEU A 52 1.05 6.89 -1.04
C LEU A 52 0.16 6.09 -2.01
N ILE A 53 0.73 5.57 -3.10
CA ILE A 53 0.02 4.65 -4.00
C ILE A 53 -0.39 3.39 -3.24
N LEU A 54 0.49 2.83 -2.40
CA LEU A 54 0.15 1.66 -1.58
C LEU A 54 -1.02 1.96 -0.64
N ALA A 55 -1.08 3.15 -0.03
CA ALA A 55 -2.18 3.55 0.83
C ALA A 55 -3.53 3.53 0.09
N TRP A 56 -3.54 3.95 -1.17
CA TRP A 56 -4.70 3.82 -2.06
C TRP A 56 -5.01 2.36 -2.43
N GLU A 57 -3.98 1.57 -2.73
CA GLU A 57 -4.13 0.16 -3.06
C GLU A 57 -4.68 -0.68 -1.90
N VAL A 58 -4.32 -0.39 -0.65
CA VAL A 58 -4.75 -1.19 0.51
C VAL A 58 -6.14 -0.84 1.04
N VAL A 59 -6.81 0.19 0.48
CA VAL A 59 -8.22 0.48 0.80
C VAL A 59 -9.09 -0.75 0.59
N ASP A 60 -8.76 -1.56 -0.43
CA ASP A 60 -9.45 -2.79 -0.74
C ASP A 60 -8.43 -3.93 -0.98
N MET A 61 -8.29 -4.82 0.01
CA MET A 61 -7.26 -5.87 0.03
C MET A 61 -7.42 -6.95 -1.06
N ARG A 62 -8.63 -7.08 -1.63
CA ARG A 62 -9.01 -8.12 -2.60
C ARG A 62 -9.49 -7.57 -3.95
N ARG A 63 -10.05 -6.36 -3.97
CA ARG A 63 -10.56 -5.74 -5.20
C ARG A 63 -9.44 -4.94 -5.87
N SER A 64 -9.52 -4.87 -7.21
CA SER A 64 -8.55 -4.10 -8.00
C SER A 64 -8.92 -2.64 -7.86
N PHE A 65 -7.93 -1.76 -7.85
CA PHE A 65 -8.11 -0.34 -7.66
C PHE A 65 -9.06 0.27 -8.70
N PHE A 66 -9.02 -0.20 -9.96
CA PHE A 66 -9.89 0.27 -11.04
C PHE A 66 -11.28 -0.40 -11.07
N ARG A 67 -11.52 -1.44 -10.27
CA ARG A 67 -12.80 -2.16 -10.25
C ARG A 67 -13.20 -2.52 -8.83
N MET A 68 -13.53 -1.47 -8.08
CA MET A 68 -13.94 -1.55 -6.68
C MET A 68 -15.41 -1.98 -6.53
N HIS A 69 -16.28 -1.63 -7.47
CA HIS A 69 -17.68 -2.08 -7.51
C HIS A 69 -17.92 -2.88 -8.80
N PRO A 70 -18.30 -4.17 -8.70
CA PRO A 70 -18.44 -5.05 -9.86
C PRO A 70 -19.77 -4.89 -10.62
N ASP A 71 -20.75 -4.20 -10.05
CA ASP A 71 -22.15 -4.18 -10.51
C ASP A 71 -22.52 -2.95 -11.37
N THR A 72 -21.54 -2.17 -11.81
CA THR A 72 -21.75 -0.90 -12.51
C THR A 72 -21.11 -0.87 -13.90
N ASP A 73 -21.82 -0.31 -14.89
CA ASP A 73 -21.41 -0.24 -16.30
C ASP A 73 -20.22 0.69 -16.60
N SER A 74 -19.79 1.52 -15.64
CA SER A 74 -18.71 2.52 -15.81
C SER A 74 -17.64 2.47 -14.69
N PRO A 75 -16.68 1.52 -14.75
CA PRO A 75 -15.73 1.27 -13.66
C PRO A 75 -14.83 2.46 -13.30
N VAL A 76 -14.46 3.30 -14.28
CA VAL A 76 -13.60 4.46 -14.06
C VAL A 76 -14.32 5.65 -13.41
N ALA A 77 -15.58 5.91 -13.79
CA ALA A 77 -16.33 7.03 -13.25
C ALA A 77 -16.72 6.79 -11.79
N GLU A 78 -17.09 5.54 -11.49
CA GLU A 78 -17.42 5.13 -10.13
C GLU A 78 -16.19 5.08 -9.21
N PHE A 79 -15.03 4.74 -9.75
CA PHE A 79 -13.76 4.84 -9.03
C PHE A 79 -13.53 6.26 -8.50
N PHE A 80 -13.63 7.28 -9.37
CA PHE A 80 -13.47 8.68 -8.93
C PHE A 80 -14.54 9.09 -7.91
N LYS A 81 -15.79 8.61 -8.09
CA LYS A 81 -16.87 8.85 -7.14
C LYS A 81 -16.62 8.20 -5.77
N SER A 82 -16.08 6.99 -5.75
CA SER A 82 -15.74 6.24 -4.54
C SER A 82 -14.59 6.89 -3.78
N ILE A 83 -13.52 7.28 -4.48
CA ILE A 83 -12.40 8.02 -3.88
C ILE A 83 -12.87 9.35 -3.31
N TRP A 84 -13.72 10.08 -4.03
CA TRP A 84 -14.26 11.36 -3.56
C TRP A 84 -15.25 11.20 -2.40
N GLY A 85 -15.84 10.01 -2.22
CA GLY A 85 -16.67 9.67 -1.07
C GLY A 85 -15.89 9.78 0.25
N ASN A 86 -14.62 9.37 0.26
CA ASN A 86 -13.72 9.57 1.40
C ASN A 86 -12.75 10.73 1.14
N LYS A 87 -13.27 11.96 1.29
CA LYS A 87 -12.51 13.20 1.11
C LYS A 87 -11.27 13.27 1.99
N PHE A 88 -11.32 12.76 3.22
CA PHE A 88 -10.18 12.80 4.14
C PHE A 88 -9.00 11.98 3.60
N LEU A 89 -9.26 10.74 3.17
CA LEU A 89 -8.21 9.89 2.59
C LEU A 89 -7.64 10.50 1.30
N PHE A 90 -8.51 11.00 0.42
CA PHE A 90 -8.08 11.64 -0.82
C PHE A 90 -7.16 12.82 -0.56
N TRP A 91 -7.60 13.79 0.26
CA TRP A 91 -6.81 14.98 0.55
C TRP A 91 -5.52 14.67 1.31
N SER A 92 -5.52 13.69 2.22
CA SER A 92 -4.31 13.25 2.93
C SER A 92 -3.26 12.73 1.95
N ILE A 93 -3.66 11.96 0.93
CA ILE A 93 -2.74 11.40 -0.04
C ILE A 93 -2.23 12.47 -1.00
N ILE A 94 -3.11 13.34 -1.49
CA ILE A 94 -2.72 14.49 -2.34
C ILE A 94 -1.74 15.39 -1.60
N PHE A 95 -2.00 15.70 -0.33
CA PHE A 95 -1.07 16.47 0.49
C PHE A 95 0.28 15.76 0.64
N GLY A 96 0.28 14.43 0.82
CA GLY A 96 1.49 13.62 0.80
C GLY A 96 2.30 13.77 -0.50
N PHE A 97 1.65 13.68 -1.67
CA PHE A 97 2.32 13.87 -2.96
C PHE A 97 2.91 15.27 -3.10
N VAL A 98 2.12 16.29 -2.77
CA VAL A 98 2.54 17.69 -2.85
C VAL A 98 3.66 17.99 -1.84
N SER A 99 3.64 17.35 -0.66
CA SER A 99 4.65 17.55 0.39
C SER A 99 6.05 17.06 0.00
N ALA A 100 6.18 16.17 -0.98
CA ALA A 100 7.49 15.73 -1.48
C ALA A 100 8.28 16.87 -2.14
N PHE A 101 7.59 17.80 -2.82
CA PHE A 101 8.22 18.95 -3.48
C PHE A 101 8.88 19.93 -2.49
N PRO A 102 8.19 20.49 -1.48
CA PRO A 102 8.81 21.40 -0.53
C PRO A 102 9.94 20.72 0.25
N VAL A 103 9.84 19.44 0.60
CA VAL A 103 10.93 18.72 1.29
C VAL A 103 12.20 18.66 0.45
N VAL A 104 12.08 18.52 -0.87
CA VAL A 104 13.22 18.43 -1.80
C VAL A 104 13.82 19.80 -2.16
N TYR A 105 13.02 20.88 -2.17
CA TYR A 105 13.48 22.19 -2.63
C TYR A 105 13.74 23.22 -1.54
N ILE A 106 13.18 23.07 -0.33
CA ILE A 106 13.41 24.02 0.76
C ILE A 106 14.81 23.81 1.36
N PRO A 107 15.75 24.77 1.20
CA PRO A 107 17.08 24.68 1.81
C PRO A 107 16.94 24.68 3.35
N VAL A 108 17.91 24.11 4.08
CA VAL A 108 17.86 23.77 5.52
C VAL A 108 17.19 22.43 5.81
N ILE A 109 15.95 22.22 5.37
CA ILE A 109 15.28 20.93 5.57
C ILE A 109 15.98 19.84 4.75
N ASN A 110 16.24 20.17 3.49
CA ASN A 110 16.88 19.30 2.51
C ASN A 110 18.30 18.87 2.93
N ASP A 111 19.20 19.81 3.24
CA ASP A 111 20.63 19.50 3.43
C ASP A 111 21.01 19.13 4.87
N LYS A 112 20.28 19.60 5.89
CA LYS A 112 20.64 19.35 7.31
C LYS A 112 19.88 18.19 7.95
N VAL A 113 18.60 18.02 7.61
CA VAL A 113 17.75 17.00 8.26
C VAL A 113 17.70 15.73 7.42
N PHE A 114 17.47 15.88 6.12
CA PHE A 114 17.27 14.73 5.23
C PHE A 114 18.52 14.34 4.41
N LEU A 115 19.57 15.17 4.41
CA LEU A 115 20.81 14.95 3.65
C LEU A 115 20.53 14.67 2.16
N HIS A 116 19.75 15.57 1.57
CA HIS A 116 19.25 15.53 0.21
C HIS A 116 19.73 16.76 -0.57
N LYS A 117 19.56 16.72 -1.90
CA LYS A 117 19.85 17.81 -2.83
C LYS A 117 18.73 17.94 -3.85
N PRO A 118 18.46 19.15 -4.36
CA PRO A 118 17.40 19.34 -5.34
C PRO A 118 17.68 18.49 -6.59
N ILE A 119 16.63 17.83 -7.07
CA ILE A 119 16.66 16.97 -8.24
C ILE A 119 15.92 17.61 -9.41
N GLY A 120 16.26 17.19 -10.63
CA GLY A 120 15.65 17.67 -11.86
C GLY A 120 15.20 16.49 -12.71
N ALA A 121 16.12 15.91 -13.48
CA ALA A 121 15.85 14.76 -14.35
C ALA A 121 15.47 13.48 -13.57
N GLU A 122 15.91 13.35 -12.32
CA GLU A 122 15.66 12.19 -11.48
C GLU A 122 14.18 12.02 -11.10
N TRP A 123 13.38 13.08 -11.21
CA TRP A 123 11.92 12.97 -11.07
C TRP A 123 11.32 11.99 -12.07
N GLY A 124 11.82 11.94 -13.30
CA GLY A 124 11.36 10.97 -14.30
C GLY A 124 11.57 9.53 -13.85
N LEU A 125 12.69 9.27 -13.16
CA LEU A 125 13.02 7.95 -12.62
C LEU A 125 12.10 7.59 -11.44
N ALA A 126 11.84 8.56 -10.55
CA ALA A 126 10.92 8.36 -9.44
C ALA A 126 9.48 8.07 -9.91
N ILE A 127 9.00 8.79 -10.93
CA ILE A 127 7.71 8.51 -11.58
C ILE A 127 7.71 7.10 -12.17
N ALA A 128 8.72 6.75 -12.97
CA ALA A 128 8.80 5.47 -13.65
C ALA A 128 8.75 4.28 -12.69
N PHE A 129 9.56 4.31 -11.62
CA PHE A 129 9.56 3.25 -10.62
C PHE A 129 8.30 3.22 -9.74
N THR A 130 7.65 4.37 -9.53
CA THR A 130 6.35 4.41 -8.85
C THR A 130 5.28 3.72 -9.69
N VAL A 131 5.23 3.99 -11.00
CA VAL A 131 4.30 3.33 -11.92
C VAL A 131 4.59 1.83 -12.01
N ALA A 132 5.86 1.44 -12.10
CA ALA A 132 6.25 0.02 -12.08
C ALA A 132 5.81 -0.68 -10.78
N PHE A 133 5.94 -0.02 -9.63
CA PHE A 133 5.45 -0.53 -8.36
C PHE A 133 3.93 -0.67 -8.34
N TRP A 134 3.21 0.30 -8.88
CA TRP A 134 1.75 0.26 -8.97
C TRP A 134 1.25 -0.91 -9.81
N ILE A 135 1.86 -1.14 -10.98
CA ILE A 135 1.58 -2.31 -11.83
C ILE A 135 1.88 -3.60 -11.06
N GLY A 136 3.01 -3.67 -10.36
CA GLY A 136 3.36 -4.84 -9.54
C GLY A 136 2.33 -5.13 -8.44
N ALA A 137 1.80 -4.09 -7.79
CA ALA A 137 0.77 -4.23 -6.77
C ALA A 137 -0.55 -4.77 -7.35
N GLU A 138 -0.97 -4.25 -8.50
CA GLU A 138 -2.16 -4.72 -9.21
C GLU A 138 -1.99 -6.16 -9.73
N LEU A 139 -0.82 -6.52 -10.25
CA LEU A 139 -0.49 -7.89 -10.65
C LEU A 139 -0.55 -8.85 -9.45
N TYR A 140 -0.05 -8.45 -8.29
CA TYR A 140 -0.14 -9.25 -7.07
C TYR A 140 -1.60 -9.48 -6.64
N LYS A 141 -2.45 -8.45 -6.71
CA LYS A 141 -3.89 -8.58 -6.45
C LYS A 141 -4.58 -9.48 -7.48
N CYS A 142 -4.22 -9.36 -8.75
CA CYS A 142 -4.73 -10.22 -9.82
C CYS A 142 -4.35 -11.69 -9.57
N GLY A 143 -3.08 -11.95 -9.24
CA GLY A 143 -2.59 -13.28 -8.88
C GLY A 143 -3.33 -13.88 -7.68
N LYS A 144 -3.51 -13.11 -6.59
CA LYS A 144 -4.34 -13.53 -5.45
C LYS A 144 -5.77 -13.87 -5.88
N ARG A 145 -6.39 -13.04 -6.74
CA ARG A 145 -7.76 -13.29 -7.22
C ARG A 145 -7.85 -14.59 -8.02
N CYS A 146 -6.88 -14.89 -8.86
CA CYS A 146 -6.83 -16.14 -9.60
C CYS A 146 -6.63 -17.34 -8.67
N TYR A 147 -5.72 -17.23 -7.70
CA TYR A 147 -5.47 -18.30 -6.72
C TYR A 147 -6.68 -18.61 -5.83
N PHE A 148 -7.32 -17.59 -5.23
CA PHE A 148 -8.50 -17.80 -4.38
C PHE A 148 -9.78 -18.11 -5.17
N LYS A 149 -9.85 -17.80 -6.47
CA LYS A 149 -10.95 -18.28 -7.33
C LYS A 149 -10.97 -19.80 -7.43
N THR A 150 -9.81 -20.45 -7.45
CA THR A 150 -9.67 -21.90 -7.43
C THR A 150 -10.09 -22.53 -6.10
N GLN A 151 -10.05 -21.76 -5.00
CA GLN A 151 -10.53 -22.17 -3.68
C GLN A 151 -12.00 -21.79 -3.42
N ARG A 152 -12.77 -21.42 -4.45
CA ARG A 152 -14.20 -21.18 -4.28
C ARG A 152 -14.87 -22.46 -3.78
N ALA A 153 -15.64 -22.32 -2.71
CA ALA A 153 -16.51 -23.36 -2.17
C ALA A 153 -17.21 -24.07 -3.33
N HIS A 154 -16.99 -25.39 -3.43
CA HIS A 154 -17.63 -26.21 -4.47
C HIS A 154 -19.15 -26.18 -4.29
N ASN A 155 -19.62 -25.98 -3.05
CA ASN A 155 -21.00 -25.68 -2.72
C ASN A 155 -21.06 -24.66 -1.54
N PRO A 156 -21.39 -23.38 -1.81
CA PRO A 156 -21.31 -22.31 -0.83
C PRO A 156 -22.25 -22.49 0.36
N GLU A 157 -23.41 -23.14 0.17
CA GLU A 157 -24.38 -23.40 1.24
C GLU A 157 -23.84 -24.43 2.23
N SER A 158 -23.35 -25.58 1.75
CA SER A 158 -22.79 -26.63 2.62
C SER A 158 -21.48 -26.25 3.31
N ASP A 159 -20.64 -25.41 2.68
CA ASP A 159 -19.38 -24.95 3.28
C ASP A 159 -19.62 -23.88 4.35
N LEU A 160 -20.67 -23.07 4.21
CA LEU A 160 -21.14 -22.17 5.27
C LEU A 160 -21.73 -22.96 6.43
N GLU A 161 -22.61 -23.94 6.17
CA GLU A 161 -23.18 -24.82 7.21
C GLU A 161 -22.11 -25.60 7.98
N ARG A 162 -21.07 -26.10 7.31
CA ARG A 162 -19.95 -26.81 7.96
C ARG A 162 -19.12 -25.91 8.87
N ASN A 163 -18.98 -24.62 8.54
CA ASN A 163 -18.33 -23.63 9.40
C ASN A 163 -19.26 -23.11 10.51
N ASN A 164 -20.55 -23.01 10.24
CA ASN A 164 -21.59 -22.55 11.17
C ASN A 164 -21.82 -23.53 12.33
N LYS A 165 -21.55 -24.83 12.13
CA LYS A 165 -21.53 -25.84 13.22
C LYS A 165 -20.48 -25.60 14.31
N ARG A 166 -19.65 -24.56 14.20
CA ARG A 166 -18.74 -24.09 15.25
C ARG A 166 -19.19 -22.74 15.82
N ASP A 167 -20.49 -22.53 15.95
CA ASP A 167 -20.99 -21.39 16.70
C ASP A 167 -20.67 -21.58 18.20
N PRO A 168 -19.85 -20.70 18.81
CA PRO A 168 -19.50 -20.82 20.23
C PRO A 168 -20.73 -20.73 21.15
N PHE A 169 -21.86 -20.21 20.66
CA PHE A 169 -23.11 -20.11 21.39
C PHE A 169 -23.87 -21.44 21.56
N GLU A 170 -23.66 -22.45 20.70
CA GLU A 170 -24.24 -23.80 20.90
C GLU A 170 -23.65 -24.52 22.13
N ALA A 171 -22.38 -24.23 22.46
CA ALA A 171 -21.74 -24.76 23.66
C ALA A 171 -22.33 -24.17 24.96
N TYR A 172 -22.98 -23.00 24.89
CA TYR A 172 -23.64 -22.37 26.04
C TYR A 172 -25.15 -22.61 26.08
N SER A 173 -25.79 -22.89 24.94
CA SER A 173 -27.25 -23.14 24.89
C SER A 173 -27.65 -24.49 25.52
N THR A 174 -26.72 -25.44 25.62
CA THR A 174 -26.95 -26.74 26.26
C THR A 174 -27.12 -26.67 27.78
N CYS A 175 -26.65 -25.60 28.46
CA CYS A 175 -26.90 -25.43 29.89
C CYS A 175 -28.38 -25.17 30.21
N THR A 176 -29.11 -24.48 29.32
CA THR A 176 -30.52 -24.15 29.55
C THR A 176 -31.43 -25.36 29.37
N THR A 177 -31.09 -26.26 28.42
CA THR A 177 -31.87 -27.48 28.18
C THR A 177 -31.77 -28.45 29.37
N ILE A 178 -30.60 -28.58 30.00
CA ILE A 178 -30.39 -29.47 31.16
C ILE A 178 -31.20 -28.99 32.38
N GLN A 179 -31.28 -27.68 32.62
CA GLN A 179 -32.08 -27.13 33.72
C GLN A 179 -33.59 -27.43 33.56
N THR A 180 -34.08 -27.44 32.32
CA THR A 180 -35.51 -27.66 32.06
C THR A 180 -35.91 -29.12 32.31
N GLU A 181 -35.05 -30.10 31.97
CA GLU A 181 -35.34 -31.51 32.23
C GLU A 181 -35.24 -31.89 33.72
N VAL A 182 -34.27 -31.35 34.46
CA VAL A 182 -34.13 -31.62 35.89
C VAL A 182 -35.35 -31.13 36.68
N ASN A 183 -35.94 -29.99 36.29
CA ASN A 183 -37.10 -29.42 37.00
C ASN A 183 -38.41 -30.19 36.73
N ILE A 184 -38.49 -30.94 35.64
CA ILE A 184 -39.63 -31.81 35.31
C ILE A 184 -39.52 -33.14 36.06
N GLY A 185 -38.30 -33.68 36.24
CA GLY A 185 -38.07 -34.93 36.97
C GLY A 185 -38.21 -34.86 38.49
N ILE A 186 -38.12 -33.67 39.11
CA ILE A 186 -38.26 -33.48 40.57
C ILE A 186 -39.73 -33.28 40.99
N LYS A 187 -40.64 -33.04 40.03
CA LYS A 187 -42.06 -32.72 40.29
C LYS A 187 -43.05 -33.89 40.08
N GLN A 188 -42.55 -35.12 39.88
CA GLN A 188 -43.34 -36.36 39.92
C GLN A 188 -43.03 -37.14 41.19
#